data_AF-A0A1M6T9E6-F1
#
_entry.id   AF-A0A1M6T9E6-F1
#
_cell.length_a   1.000
_cell.length_b   1.000
_cell.length_c   1.000
_cell.angle_alpha   90.00
_cell.angle_beta   90.00
_cell.angle_gamma   90.00
#
_symmetry.space_group_name_H-M   'P 1'
#
loop_
_entity.id
_entity.type
_entity.pdbx_description
1 polymer ?
#
loop_
_entity_poly.entity_id
_entity_poly.type
_entity_poly.pdbx_seq_one_letter_code
_entity_poly.pdbx_strand_id
1 'polypeptide(L)'
;MRFPLVAFCPLVLLLACGDESNTIDSSGLSTSDTKEVESIYDLGACTNKRKGEVVFVTDDDKEYICYSNKWIPSDEIDKLDEISSSSEDAIVEDEKSSSSKKEESSSSENSISENEKSSSSETLLEESSSSGIESSSSKEEPGESSSSSSIQEEKSSSSAESLSELTDSTFTDSRDGQTYRILKLGKQVWFGENLNYSGEDAVGYCHENDPEKCEIYGKLYRWNDAMKACPEGWHLPGLLEWIDLINYVGGQEMAGVKLKSKAYWYIQEEFAQYAGTDDYGFSILPGSFMSEQGSFGSTARLAAHLWTSTEETDTRSNDVFLMHSMGKVVLEGSPRDVGMSVRCLKDSD
;
A
#
# COMPACT_ATOMS: atom_id res chain seq x y z
N MET A 1 -75.57 -62.97 8.93
CA MET A 1 -74.78 -64.14 8.46
C MET A 1 -73.77 -63.65 7.43
N ARG A 2 -72.66 -64.39 7.28
CA ARG A 2 -71.53 -64.14 6.34
C ARG A 2 -70.66 -62.92 6.68
N PHE A 3 -69.45 -62.96 6.12
CA PHE A 3 -68.22 -62.26 6.54
C PHE A 3 -67.70 -61.35 5.39
N PRO A 4 -66.53 -60.67 5.48
CA PRO A 4 -66.34 -59.35 4.86
C PRO A 4 -65.78 -59.42 3.43
N LEU A 5 -65.63 -58.24 2.82
CA LEU A 5 -64.85 -58.05 1.60
C LEU A 5 -63.77 -56.99 1.88
N VAL A 6 -62.51 -57.35 1.62
CA VAL A 6 -61.35 -56.44 1.69
C VAL A 6 -61.18 -55.78 0.33
N ALA A 7 -60.91 -54.48 0.31
CA ALA A 7 -60.55 -53.74 -0.90
C ALA A 7 -59.27 -52.93 -0.65
N PHE A 8 -58.23 -53.19 -1.44
CA PHE A 8 -57.06 -52.31 -1.55
C PHE A 8 -57.44 -51.03 -2.31
N CYS A 9 -56.79 -49.92 -1.98
CA CYS A 9 -56.71 -48.74 -2.84
C CYS A 9 -55.26 -48.21 -2.81
N PRO A 10 -54.63 -47.87 -3.95
CA PRO A 10 -53.18 -47.72 -4.02
C PRO A 10 -52.67 -46.31 -3.65
N LEU A 11 -51.39 -46.26 -3.27
CA LEU A 11 -50.61 -45.02 -3.18
C LEU A 11 -50.37 -44.45 -4.59
N VAL A 12 -50.73 -43.18 -4.81
CA VAL A 12 -50.42 -42.45 -6.05
C VAL A 12 -49.87 -41.08 -5.68
N LEU A 13 -48.71 -40.74 -6.25
CA LEU A 13 -48.07 -39.43 -6.11
C LEU A 13 -48.74 -38.39 -7.02
N LEU A 14 -48.92 -37.17 -6.50
CA LEU A 14 -49.16 -35.96 -7.28
C LEU A 14 -48.18 -34.88 -6.81
N LEU A 15 -47.73 -34.04 -7.74
CA LEU A 15 -46.70 -33.01 -7.55
C LEU A 15 -47.28 -31.61 -7.89
N ALA A 16 -46.83 -30.60 -7.13
CA ALA A 16 -47.05 -29.16 -7.35
C ALA A 16 -48.53 -28.67 -7.22
N CYS A 17 -48.83 -27.38 -6.98
CA CYS A 17 -47.98 -26.19 -6.75
C CYS A 17 -48.76 -25.12 -5.94
N GLY A 18 -48.07 -24.10 -5.40
CA GLY A 18 -48.66 -22.88 -4.79
C GLY A 18 -49.21 -23.07 -3.37
N ASP A 19 -49.23 -22.07 -2.48
CA ASP A 19 -48.89 -20.63 -2.61
C ASP A 19 -48.06 -20.11 -1.42
N GLU A 20 -47.47 -18.94 -1.57
CA GLU A 20 -46.71 -18.22 -0.53
C GLU A 20 -47.63 -17.54 0.50
N SER A 21 -47.35 -17.71 1.80
CA SER A 21 -48.00 -16.95 2.86
C SER A 21 -47.02 -15.99 3.53
N ASN A 22 -46.70 -14.88 2.87
CA ASN A 22 -45.88 -13.81 3.44
C ASN A 22 -46.56 -13.19 4.67
N THR A 23 -46.00 -13.43 5.85
CA THR A 23 -46.39 -12.72 7.08
C THR A 23 -45.82 -11.31 7.04
N ILE A 24 -46.63 -10.35 6.58
CA ILE A 24 -46.29 -8.93 6.61
C ILE A 24 -46.32 -8.45 8.06
N ASP A 25 -45.14 -8.21 8.64
CA ASP A 25 -45.00 -7.35 9.83
C ASP A 25 -44.57 -5.95 9.38
N SER A 26 -45.05 -4.91 10.06
CA SER A 26 -45.01 -3.52 9.58
C SER A 26 -43.78 -2.74 10.04
N SER A 27 -42.60 -3.33 9.85
CA SER A 27 -41.30 -2.64 9.96
C SER A 27 -40.35 -3.21 8.89
N GLY A 28 -40.33 -2.57 7.72
CA GLY A 28 -39.62 -3.06 6.54
C GLY A 28 -38.11 -2.90 6.59
N LEU A 29 -37.44 -3.63 7.48
CA LEU A 29 -36.00 -3.87 7.40
C LEU A 29 -35.78 -5.37 7.19
N SER A 30 -35.41 -5.74 5.96
CA SER A 30 -34.91 -7.08 5.66
C SER A 30 -33.62 -7.27 6.45
N THR A 31 -33.56 -8.28 7.31
CA THR A 31 -32.28 -8.76 7.85
C THR A 31 -31.48 -9.33 6.69
N SER A 32 -30.62 -8.51 6.10
CA SER A 32 -29.51 -8.98 5.29
C SER A 32 -28.69 -9.93 6.15
N ASP A 33 -28.12 -10.97 5.54
CA ASP A 33 -27.01 -11.70 6.16
C ASP A 33 -25.81 -10.72 6.21
N THR A 34 -25.72 -9.91 7.27
CA THR A 34 -24.59 -9.00 7.47
C THR A 34 -23.35 -9.86 7.61
N LYS A 35 -22.46 -9.74 6.62
CA LYS A 35 -21.23 -10.51 6.58
C LYS A 35 -20.31 -10.03 7.70
N GLU A 36 -19.80 -10.95 8.49
CA GLU A 36 -18.92 -10.67 9.61
C GLU A 36 -17.47 -10.99 9.22
N VAL A 37 -16.53 -10.14 9.63
CA VAL A 37 -15.08 -10.38 9.57
C VAL A 37 -14.44 -9.95 10.88
N GLU A 38 -13.31 -10.56 11.22
CA GLU A 38 -12.59 -10.27 12.47
C GLU A 38 -12.02 -8.84 12.44
N SER A 39 -11.08 -8.61 11.52
CA SER A 39 -10.38 -7.34 11.36
C SER A 39 -10.81 -6.55 10.13
N ILE A 40 -10.59 -5.24 10.14
CA ILE A 40 -10.84 -4.38 8.97
C ILE A 40 -9.94 -4.72 7.75
N TYR A 41 -8.82 -5.42 7.98
CA TYR A 41 -7.94 -5.90 6.91
C TYR A 41 -8.60 -6.98 6.04
N ASP A 42 -9.66 -7.63 6.55
CA ASP A 42 -10.38 -8.74 5.91
C ASP A 42 -11.63 -8.31 5.13
N LEU A 43 -12.01 -7.03 5.18
CA LEU A 43 -13.07 -6.45 4.34
C LEU A 43 -12.87 -6.73 2.84
N GLY A 44 -11.63 -6.89 2.39
CA GLY A 44 -11.27 -7.02 0.97
C GLY A 44 -11.39 -5.70 0.20
N ALA A 45 -11.02 -5.65 -1.08
CA ALA A 45 -11.17 -4.44 -1.89
C ALA A 45 -12.65 -4.06 -2.08
N CYS A 46 -13.02 -2.82 -1.75
CA CYS A 46 -14.29 -2.25 -2.19
C CYS A 46 -14.18 -1.86 -3.66
N THR A 47 -15.15 -2.28 -4.48
CA THR A 47 -15.19 -2.00 -5.92
C THR A 47 -16.64 -1.79 -6.36
N ASN A 48 -16.85 -1.26 -7.56
CA ASN A 48 -18.18 -1.10 -8.18
C ASN A 48 -19.03 -2.40 -8.15
N LYS A 49 -18.41 -3.59 -8.12
CA LYS A 49 -19.10 -4.89 -8.01
C LYS A 49 -19.65 -5.21 -6.61
N ARG A 50 -19.15 -4.54 -5.57
CA ARG A 50 -19.50 -4.68 -4.15
C ARG A 50 -20.21 -3.43 -3.61
N LYS A 51 -20.61 -2.48 -4.48
CA LYS A 51 -21.26 -1.24 -4.05
C LYS A 51 -22.57 -1.56 -3.32
N GLY A 52 -22.68 -1.14 -2.06
CA GLY A 52 -23.79 -1.45 -1.17
C GLY A 52 -23.64 -2.73 -0.34
N GLU A 53 -22.53 -3.48 -0.46
CA GLU A 53 -22.17 -4.52 0.51
C GLU A 53 -21.88 -3.85 1.85
N VAL A 54 -22.54 -4.34 2.91
CA VAL A 54 -22.28 -3.98 4.31
C VAL A 54 -21.62 -5.18 5.00
N VAL A 55 -20.58 -4.91 5.78
CA VAL A 55 -19.78 -5.92 6.49
C VAL A 55 -19.51 -5.41 7.90
N PHE A 56 -19.74 -6.25 8.91
CA PHE A 56 -19.40 -5.96 10.30
C PHE A 56 -17.95 -6.38 10.58
N VAL A 57 -17.20 -5.52 11.27
CA VAL A 57 -15.82 -5.76 11.73
C VAL A 57 -15.85 -5.90 13.25
N THR A 58 -15.45 -7.06 13.77
CA THR A 58 -15.57 -7.33 15.22
C THR A 58 -14.55 -6.58 16.05
N ASP A 59 -13.33 -6.37 15.54
CA ASP A 59 -12.26 -5.62 16.23
C ASP A 59 -12.66 -4.15 16.49
N ASP A 60 -13.43 -3.57 15.56
CA ASP A 60 -13.86 -2.17 15.59
C ASP A 60 -15.22 -1.96 16.29
N ASP A 61 -16.01 -3.03 16.52
CA ASP A 61 -17.44 -3.01 16.87
C ASP A 61 -18.29 -2.14 15.91
N LYS A 62 -17.97 -2.18 14.59
CA LYS A 62 -18.55 -1.28 13.57
C LYS A 62 -18.97 -1.99 12.28
N GLU A 63 -20.09 -1.54 11.71
CA GLU A 63 -20.46 -1.84 10.32
C GLU A 63 -19.75 -0.91 9.34
N TYR A 64 -19.29 -1.46 8.22
CA TYR A 64 -18.70 -0.74 7.10
C TYR A 64 -19.48 -1.01 5.80
N ILE A 65 -19.79 0.04 5.05
CA ILE A 65 -20.39 -0.04 3.72
C ILE A 65 -19.35 0.20 2.61
N CYS A 66 -19.46 -0.54 1.50
CA CYS A 66 -18.70 -0.28 0.29
C CYS A 66 -19.45 0.74 -0.59
N TYR A 67 -18.98 1.97 -0.64
CA TYR A 67 -19.57 3.06 -1.44
C TYR A 67 -18.48 3.78 -2.25
N SER A 68 -18.71 4.00 -3.55
CA SER A 68 -17.79 4.71 -4.46
C SER A 68 -16.33 4.22 -4.38
N ASN A 69 -16.13 2.90 -4.45
CA ASN A 69 -14.82 2.21 -4.31
C ASN A 69 -14.10 2.46 -2.96
N LYS A 70 -14.79 2.97 -1.94
CA LYS A 70 -14.30 3.19 -0.57
C LYS A 70 -15.10 2.34 0.43
N TRP A 71 -14.43 1.68 1.38
CA TRP A 71 -15.07 1.26 2.64
C TRP A 71 -15.21 2.45 3.60
N ILE A 72 -16.41 2.61 4.14
CA ILE A 72 -16.86 3.75 4.96
C ILE A 72 -17.58 3.18 6.20
N PRO A 73 -17.29 3.63 7.43
CA PRO A 73 -18.13 3.35 8.58
C PRO A 73 -19.58 3.73 8.29
N SER A 74 -20.56 2.90 8.66
CA SER A 74 -21.97 3.16 8.35
C SER A 74 -22.49 4.47 9.00
N ASP A 75 -21.88 4.92 10.09
CA ASP A 75 -22.15 6.20 10.78
C ASP A 75 -21.42 7.42 10.16
N GLU A 76 -20.55 7.22 9.17
CA GLU A 76 -19.96 8.29 8.35
C GLU A 76 -20.78 8.63 7.10
N ILE A 77 -21.74 7.79 6.69
CA ILE A 77 -22.47 7.95 5.41
C ILE A 77 -23.14 9.34 5.32
N ASP A 78 -23.88 9.71 6.37
CA ASP A 78 -24.63 10.98 6.44
C ASP A 78 -23.73 12.24 6.36
N LYS A 79 -22.41 12.10 6.58
CA LYS A 79 -21.42 13.19 6.55
C LYS A 79 -20.87 13.46 5.13
N LEU A 80 -21.19 12.61 4.15
CA LEU A 80 -20.56 12.64 2.82
C LEU A 80 -21.39 13.39 1.75
N ASP A 81 -22.71 13.45 1.90
CA ASP A 81 -23.59 14.14 0.95
C ASP A 81 -23.36 15.67 0.94
N GLU A 82 -22.87 16.27 2.04
CA GLU A 82 -22.49 17.68 2.07
C GLU A 82 -21.25 18.03 1.21
N ILE A 83 -20.38 17.05 0.93
CA ILE A 83 -19.14 17.27 0.16
C ILE A 83 -19.40 17.25 -1.35
N SER A 84 -20.48 16.59 -1.80
CA SER A 84 -20.79 16.40 -3.22
C SER A 84 -21.31 17.66 -3.94
N SER A 85 -21.49 18.79 -3.25
CA SER A 85 -22.21 19.97 -3.77
C SER A 85 -21.33 21.16 -4.16
N SER A 86 -20.00 21.05 -4.16
CA SER A 86 -19.09 22.21 -4.26
C SER A 86 -18.06 22.18 -5.41
N SER A 87 -18.20 21.31 -6.41
CA SER A 87 -17.18 21.09 -7.45
C SER A 87 -17.67 21.14 -8.91
N GLU A 88 -18.68 21.96 -9.21
CA GLU A 88 -19.09 22.29 -10.60
C GLU A 88 -19.27 23.81 -10.76
N ASP A 89 -18.17 24.56 -10.96
CA ASP A 89 -18.08 25.81 -11.77
C ASP A 89 -16.73 26.52 -11.58
N ALA A 90 -15.77 26.35 -12.52
CA ALA A 90 -14.64 27.28 -12.76
C ALA A 90 -13.72 26.88 -13.94
N ILE A 91 -14.22 26.83 -15.19
CA ILE A 91 -13.35 26.86 -16.39
C ILE A 91 -13.91 27.82 -17.43
N VAL A 92 -13.34 29.03 -17.51
CA VAL A 92 -13.48 29.95 -18.65
C VAL A 92 -12.11 30.61 -18.87
N GLU A 93 -11.58 30.51 -20.09
CA GLU A 93 -10.38 31.24 -20.53
C GLU A 93 -10.73 32.70 -20.85
N ASP A 94 -9.78 33.63 -20.70
CA ASP A 94 -9.84 34.89 -21.46
C ASP A 94 -8.45 35.53 -21.66
N GLU A 95 -7.95 35.53 -22.90
CA GLU A 95 -6.88 36.43 -23.34
C GLU A 95 -7.47 37.61 -24.15
N LYS A 96 -7.28 38.87 -23.71
CA LYS A 96 -6.40 39.84 -24.42
C LYS A 96 -6.39 41.31 -23.95
N SER A 97 -5.15 41.75 -23.67
CA SER A 97 -4.48 42.92 -24.30
C SER A 97 -4.74 44.37 -23.84
N SER A 98 -3.77 45.22 -24.25
CA SER A 98 -3.76 46.70 -24.36
C SER A 98 -3.40 47.53 -23.11
N SER A 99 -2.72 48.70 -23.22
CA SER A 99 -1.71 49.13 -24.22
C SER A 99 -0.93 50.39 -23.79
N SER A 100 0.39 50.36 -23.99
CA SER A 100 1.41 51.42 -24.21
C SER A 100 1.09 52.94 -24.19
N LYS A 101 1.98 53.71 -23.52
CA LYS A 101 2.50 55.09 -23.81
C LYS A 101 3.65 55.36 -22.81
N LYS A 102 4.93 55.67 -23.08
CA LYS A 102 5.75 56.20 -24.21
C LYS A 102 6.05 57.73 -24.15
N GLU A 103 7.27 58.07 -24.62
CA GLU A 103 7.97 59.37 -24.72
C GLU A 103 8.87 59.77 -23.52
N GLU A 104 9.97 60.53 -23.67
CA GLU A 104 11.21 60.47 -24.51
C GLU A 104 11.95 61.84 -24.44
N SER A 105 13.23 61.84 -23.99
CA SER A 105 14.22 62.94 -24.19
C SER A 105 15.55 62.53 -23.51
N SER A 106 16.65 62.19 -24.20
CA SER A 106 17.69 63.06 -24.83
C SER A 106 18.55 63.85 -23.83
N SER A 107 19.89 63.92 -23.90
CA SER A 107 20.87 63.32 -24.84
C SER A 107 22.33 63.61 -24.41
N SER A 108 23.29 62.77 -24.85
CA SER A 108 24.75 63.05 -24.94
C SER A 108 25.53 63.22 -23.62
N GLU A 109 26.84 62.91 -23.46
CA GLU A 109 27.89 62.23 -24.27
C GLU A 109 29.15 62.04 -23.36
N ASN A 110 30.24 61.29 -23.62
CA ASN A 110 30.72 60.31 -24.64
C ASN A 110 31.75 59.39 -23.86
N SER A 111 32.74 58.61 -24.34
CA SER A 111 33.31 58.15 -25.63
C SER A 111 34.34 57.01 -25.40
N ILE A 112 34.53 56.10 -26.39
CA ILE A 112 35.78 55.34 -26.70
C ILE A 112 36.29 54.36 -25.60
N SER A 113 36.11 53.02 -25.66
CA SER A 113 36.52 51.97 -26.65
C SER A 113 38.02 51.60 -26.56
N GLU A 114 38.54 50.38 -26.81
CA GLU A 114 38.21 49.16 -27.60
C GLU A 114 38.86 47.88 -26.95
N ASN A 115 38.69 46.60 -27.32
CA ASN A 115 37.72 45.80 -28.11
C ASN A 115 37.93 44.27 -27.86
N GLU A 116 36.84 43.47 -27.99
CA GLU A 116 36.67 42.18 -28.74
C GLU A 116 37.74 41.02 -28.73
N LYS A 117 37.47 39.72 -29.03
CA LYS A 117 36.24 38.98 -29.42
C LYS A 117 36.30 37.44 -29.13
N SER A 118 35.11 36.85 -29.14
CA SER A 118 34.66 35.46 -29.46
C SER A 118 35.61 34.31 -29.86
N SER A 119 35.27 33.13 -29.30
CA SER A 119 35.24 31.76 -29.87
C SER A 119 35.12 31.60 -31.42
N SER A 120 35.73 30.54 -32.01
CA SER A 120 35.01 29.41 -32.68
C SER A 120 35.91 28.31 -33.33
N SER A 121 35.51 27.04 -33.12
CA SER A 121 35.48 25.83 -33.98
C SER A 121 36.65 25.27 -34.86
N GLU A 122 36.89 23.96 -34.66
CA GLU A 122 36.98 22.83 -35.65
C GLU A 122 38.24 22.41 -36.47
N THR A 123 38.56 21.10 -36.36
CA THR A 123 39.13 20.14 -37.40
C THR A 123 40.61 20.30 -37.88
N LEU A 124 41.36 19.28 -38.37
CA LEU A 124 41.22 17.80 -38.54
C LEU A 124 42.62 17.13 -38.77
N LEU A 125 42.80 15.83 -38.39
CA LEU A 125 43.91 14.89 -38.75
C LEU A 125 45.35 15.29 -38.29
N GLU A 126 46.42 14.45 -38.26
CA GLU A 126 46.81 13.18 -38.93
C GLU A 126 47.57 12.20 -37.96
N GLU A 127 48.01 11.02 -38.45
CA GLU A 127 48.52 9.86 -37.67
C GLU A 127 49.97 9.91 -37.09
N SER A 128 50.27 9.01 -36.12
CA SER A 128 51.47 8.14 -36.19
C SER A 128 51.40 6.90 -35.26
N SER A 129 51.99 5.78 -35.70
CA SER A 129 52.11 4.46 -35.03
C SER A 129 53.56 4.21 -34.51
N SER A 130 54.09 3.07 -34.02
CA SER A 130 53.81 1.61 -33.98
C SER A 130 54.81 0.95 -32.96
N SER A 131 54.87 -0.35 -32.58
CA SER A 131 53.95 -1.51 -32.42
C SER A 131 54.71 -2.69 -31.74
N GLY A 132 54.05 -3.57 -30.96
CA GLY A 132 54.63 -4.78 -30.30
C GLY A 132 53.74 -5.26 -29.14
N ILE A 133 53.01 -6.39 -29.08
CA ILE A 133 53.11 -7.79 -29.58
C ILE A 133 54.42 -8.51 -29.19
N GLU A 134 54.43 -9.78 -28.76
CA GLU A 134 53.51 -10.93 -28.89
C GLU A 134 52.99 -11.48 -27.52
N SER A 135 51.85 -12.17 -27.34
CA SER A 135 51.07 -13.20 -28.08
C SER A 135 51.44 -14.67 -27.78
N SER A 136 50.50 -15.43 -27.21
CA SER A 136 50.38 -16.90 -27.38
C SER A 136 48.93 -17.35 -27.08
N SER A 137 48.49 -18.47 -27.69
CA SER A 137 47.08 -18.90 -27.73
C SER A 137 46.98 -20.39 -28.07
N SER A 138 45.94 -21.08 -27.57
CA SER A 138 45.45 -22.37 -28.06
C SER A 138 43.95 -22.55 -27.77
N LYS A 139 43.23 -23.22 -28.68
CA LYS A 139 41.88 -23.79 -28.50
C LYS A 139 41.97 -25.30 -28.67
N GLU A 140 40.98 -26.06 -28.17
CA GLU A 140 40.26 -27.08 -28.96
C GLU A 140 39.00 -27.62 -28.24
N GLU A 141 38.10 -28.23 -29.03
CA GLU A 141 36.74 -28.75 -28.79
C GLU A 141 36.43 -29.67 -30.02
N PRO A 142 35.44 -30.61 -30.03
CA PRO A 142 34.49 -31.01 -28.98
C PRO A 142 34.41 -32.54 -28.76
N GLY A 143 33.41 -33.02 -28.00
CA GLY A 143 33.04 -34.46 -27.97
C GLY A 143 31.65 -34.75 -27.39
N GLU A 144 30.80 -35.48 -28.12
CA GLU A 144 29.43 -35.85 -27.71
C GLU A 144 29.35 -37.20 -26.97
N SER A 145 28.36 -37.38 -26.09
CA SER A 145 27.56 -38.62 -25.95
C SER A 145 26.40 -38.43 -24.96
N SER A 146 25.40 -39.34 -24.99
CA SER A 146 24.06 -39.10 -24.43
C SER A 146 23.48 -40.25 -23.59
N SER A 147 22.80 -39.89 -22.50
CA SER A 147 21.68 -40.60 -21.84
C SER A 147 21.30 -39.79 -20.57
N SER A 148 20.06 -39.39 -20.32
CA SER A 148 18.87 -40.20 -19.98
C SER A 148 19.09 -41.10 -18.74
N SER A 149 18.26 -41.12 -17.70
CA SER A 149 17.04 -40.33 -17.39
C SER A 149 16.49 -40.76 -16.03
N SER A 150 15.83 -39.89 -15.26
CA SER A 150 14.70 -40.23 -14.36
C SER A 150 14.03 -38.98 -13.79
N ILE A 151 12.70 -38.99 -13.73
CA ILE A 151 11.87 -38.05 -12.95
C ILE A 151 11.54 -38.74 -11.62
N GLN A 152 11.56 -38.01 -10.51
CA GLN A 152 10.73 -38.33 -9.34
C GLN A 152 9.98 -37.07 -8.90
N GLU A 153 8.65 -37.17 -8.87
CA GLU A 153 7.75 -36.11 -8.41
C GLU A 153 7.62 -36.22 -6.88
N GLU A 154 8.46 -35.48 -6.14
CA GLU A 154 8.24 -35.30 -4.71
C GLU A 154 7.13 -34.28 -4.47
N LYS A 155 6.09 -34.71 -3.76
CA LYS A 155 4.76 -34.08 -3.76
C LYS A 155 4.69 -32.94 -2.75
N SER A 156 5.04 -31.72 -3.17
CA SER A 156 5.01 -30.50 -2.35
C SER A 156 3.60 -30.14 -1.87
N SER A 157 3.23 -30.63 -0.69
CA SER A 157 1.90 -30.49 -0.08
C SER A 157 2.00 -29.96 1.36
N SER A 158 2.84 -28.94 1.59
CA SER A 158 3.13 -28.38 2.91
C SER A 158 3.03 -26.84 3.00
N SER A 159 2.96 -26.13 1.87
CA SER A 159 2.97 -24.66 1.86
C SER A 159 1.70 -24.00 2.40
N ALA A 160 0.58 -24.74 2.50
CA ALA A 160 -0.68 -24.23 3.03
C ALA A 160 -0.74 -24.30 4.57
N GLU A 161 -0.27 -25.41 5.16
CA GLU A 161 -0.32 -25.64 6.61
C GLU A 161 0.65 -24.72 7.37
N SER A 162 1.76 -24.31 6.73
CA SER A 162 2.73 -23.36 7.29
C SER A 162 2.26 -21.89 7.30
N LEU A 163 1.14 -21.56 6.62
CA LEU A 163 0.59 -20.20 6.60
C LEU A 163 -0.43 -19.99 7.74
N SER A 164 -1.10 -21.06 8.18
CA SER A 164 -2.08 -21.05 9.28
C SER A 164 -1.49 -20.99 10.69
N GLU A 165 -0.17 -21.18 10.87
CA GLU A 165 0.49 -21.01 12.18
C GLU A 165 1.04 -19.59 12.43
N LEU A 166 0.86 -18.65 11.48
CA LEU A 166 1.47 -17.32 11.53
C LEU A 166 0.52 -16.15 11.81
N THR A 167 -0.79 -16.39 11.87
CA THR A 167 -1.81 -15.35 12.12
C THR A 167 -2.04 -15.08 13.60
N ASP A 168 -1.80 -16.09 14.44
CA ASP A 168 -2.17 -16.12 15.88
C ASP A 168 -1.04 -15.67 16.83
N SER A 169 0.14 -15.31 16.30
CA SER A 169 1.25 -14.83 17.10
C SER A 169 1.19 -13.31 17.31
N THR A 170 1.17 -12.87 18.56
CA THR A 170 1.17 -11.45 18.96
C THR A 170 2.37 -11.08 19.84
N PHE A 171 2.70 -9.79 19.87
CA PHE A 171 3.65 -9.17 20.81
C PHE A 171 2.97 -8.00 21.53
N THR A 172 3.03 -7.99 22.86
CA THR A 172 2.58 -6.86 23.68
C THR A 172 3.78 -6.04 24.13
N ASP A 173 3.79 -4.76 23.77
CA ASP A 173 4.82 -3.82 24.21
C ASP A 173 4.64 -3.49 25.69
N SER A 174 5.70 -3.68 26.48
CA SER A 174 5.67 -3.48 27.92
C SER A 174 5.71 -2.01 28.35
N ARG A 175 5.91 -1.08 27.42
CA ARG A 175 6.05 0.36 27.67
C ARG A 175 4.70 1.08 27.73
N ASP A 176 3.73 0.64 26.93
CA ASP A 176 2.38 1.23 26.81
C ASP A 176 1.24 0.20 26.93
N GLY A 177 1.52 -1.10 26.75
CA GLY A 177 0.52 -2.16 26.73
C GLY A 177 -0.11 -2.42 25.35
N GLN A 178 0.32 -1.72 24.29
CA GLN A 178 -0.17 -1.96 22.94
C GLN A 178 0.22 -3.36 22.49
N THR A 179 -0.75 -4.10 21.94
CA THR A 179 -0.50 -5.41 21.33
C THR A 179 -0.50 -5.29 19.82
N TYR A 180 0.43 -6.00 19.18
CA TYR A 180 0.67 -6.04 17.75
C TYR A 180 0.64 -7.50 17.29
N ARG A 181 0.13 -7.81 16.09
CA ARG A 181 0.38 -9.09 15.42
C ARG A 181 1.84 -9.16 15.00
N ILE A 182 2.44 -10.36 15.04
CA ILE A 182 3.79 -10.59 14.55
C ILE A 182 3.81 -11.68 13.47
N LEU A 183 4.49 -11.39 12.37
CA LEU A 183 4.40 -12.11 11.10
C LEU A 183 5.77 -12.60 10.67
N LYS A 184 5.94 -13.91 10.43
CA LYS A 184 7.22 -14.47 9.97
C LYS A 184 7.30 -14.52 8.45
N LEU A 185 8.01 -13.57 7.86
CA LEU A 185 8.19 -13.46 6.41
C LEU A 185 9.61 -13.93 6.02
N GLY A 186 9.69 -15.18 5.58
CA GLY A 186 10.94 -15.85 5.27
C GLY A 186 11.82 -16.07 6.51
N LYS A 187 12.85 -15.23 6.66
CA LYS A 187 13.74 -15.23 7.84
C LYS A 187 13.35 -14.18 8.89
N GLN A 188 12.64 -13.13 8.47
CA GLN A 188 12.34 -11.95 9.29
C GLN A 188 11.05 -12.17 10.10
N VAL A 189 10.93 -11.48 11.23
CA VAL A 189 9.69 -11.42 12.02
C VAL A 189 9.30 -9.95 12.19
N TRP A 190 8.21 -9.55 11.57
CA TRP A 190 7.75 -8.17 11.48
C TRP A 190 6.52 -7.93 12.35
N PHE A 191 6.28 -6.68 12.78
CA PHE A 191 4.93 -6.26 13.19
C PHE A 191 3.99 -6.26 11.97
N GLY A 192 2.72 -6.65 12.19
CA GLY A 192 1.66 -6.54 11.18
C GLY A 192 1.11 -5.12 11.06
N GLU A 193 0.86 -4.48 12.20
CA GLU A 193 0.41 -3.09 12.29
C GLU A 193 1.58 -2.10 12.18
N ASN A 194 1.25 -0.82 12.10
CA ASN A 194 2.21 0.26 12.33
C ASN A 194 2.32 0.53 13.85
N LEU A 195 3.48 1.01 14.28
CA LEU A 195 3.78 1.28 15.69
C LEU A 195 2.90 2.43 16.25
N ASN A 196 2.22 2.20 17.37
CA ASN A 196 1.37 3.18 18.09
C ASN A 196 2.00 3.63 19.44
N TYR A 197 3.32 3.55 19.57
CA TYR A 197 4.04 3.99 20.78
C TYR A 197 4.26 5.51 20.83
N SER A 198 4.15 6.13 22.00
CA SER A 198 4.72 7.46 22.25
C SER A 198 5.10 7.62 23.70
N GLY A 199 6.32 8.10 23.98
CA GLY A 199 6.84 8.21 25.34
C GLY A 199 7.98 9.24 25.45
N GLU A 200 8.82 9.09 26.47
CA GLU A 200 9.93 10.04 26.72
C GLU A 200 11.07 9.93 25.69
N ASP A 201 11.31 8.73 25.13
CA ASP A 201 12.40 8.47 24.19
C ASP A 201 12.07 8.83 22.73
N ALA A 202 10.79 8.71 22.34
CA ALA A 202 10.29 8.94 20.99
C ALA A 202 8.86 9.52 20.99
N VAL A 203 8.65 10.61 20.25
CA VAL A 203 7.35 11.27 20.11
C VAL A 203 6.63 10.80 18.85
N GLY A 204 5.44 10.20 19.02
CA GLY A 204 4.56 9.77 17.92
C GLY A 204 3.33 10.68 17.80
N TYR A 205 2.99 11.06 16.58
CA TYR A 205 1.88 11.96 16.25
C TYR A 205 0.74 11.20 15.57
N CYS A 206 -0.52 11.45 15.93
CA CYS A 206 -1.66 10.89 15.23
C CYS A 206 -1.90 11.61 13.89
N HIS A 207 -2.35 10.87 12.87
CA HIS A 207 -2.77 11.45 11.59
C HIS A 207 -3.85 12.51 11.82
N GLU A 208 -3.67 13.71 11.27
CA GLU A 208 -4.58 14.87 11.44
C GLU A 208 -4.79 15.33 12.91
N ASN A 209 -3.94 14.86 13.84
CA ASN A 209 -4.10 14.96 15.31
C ASN A 209 -5.35 14.23 15.86
N ASP A 210 -5.87 13.25 15.13
CA ASP A 210 -7.08 12.50 15.48
C ASP A 210 -6.72 11.17 16.20
N PRO A 211 -7.10 10.97 17.48
CA PRO A 211 -6.81 9.74 18.20
C PRO A 211 -7.41 8.48 17.56
N GLU A 212 -8.58 8.55 16.92
CA GLU A 212 -9.19 7.36 16.29
C GLU A 212 -8.36 6.89 15.09
N LYS A 213 -7.64 7.80 14.42
CA LYS A 213 -6.71 7.47 13.35
C LYS A 213 -5.37 6.92 13.85
N CYS A 214 -5.04 7.10 15.13
CA CYS A 214 -3.88 6.45 15.73
C CYS A 214 -4.08 4.93 15.87
N GLU A 215 -5.27 4.51 16.31
CA GLU A 215 -5.57 3.09 16.50
C GLU A 215 -5.65 2.33 15.17
N ILE A 216 -6.13 3.00 14.10
CA ILE A 216 -6.20 2.43 12.75
C ILE A 216 -4.82 2.42 12.06
N TYR A 217 -4.14 3.57 11.96
CA TYR A 217 -2.97 3.73 11.07
C TYR A 217 -1.62 3.69 11.82
N GLY A 218 -1.63 3.60 13.15
CA GLY A 218 -0.46 3.83 14.00
C GLY A 218 -0.10 5.32 14.12
N LYS A 219 1.09 5.59 14.64
CA LYS A 219 1.64 6.95 14.76
C LYS A 219 2.64 7.29 13.65
N LEU A 220 2.74 8.59 13.39
CA LEU A 220 3.75 9.22 12.56
C LEU A 220 4.91 9.70 13.43
N TYR A 221 6.14 9.39 13.04
CA TYR A 221 7.36 9.74 13.77
C TYR A 221 8.29 10.54 12.87
N ARG A 222 8.94 11.58 13.42
CA ARG A 222 10.12 12.15 12.74
C ARG A 222 11.26 11.14 12.81
N TRP A 223 12.22 11.19 11.88
CA TRP A 223 13.18 10.09 11.74
C TRP A 223 14.03 9.86 13.02
N ASN A 224 14.38 10.94 13.74
CA ASN A 224 15.12 10.85 15.01
C ASN A 224 14.34 10.19 16.17
N ASP A 225 13.00 10.21 16.09
CA ASP A 225 12.11 9.50 17.01
C ASP A 225 11.92 8.05 16.54
N ALA A 226 11.69 7.85 15.23
CA ALA A 226 11.56 6.54 14.60
C ALA A 226 12.73 5.60 14.91
N MET A 227 13.96 6.13 14.90
CA MET A 227 15.20 5.40 15.25
C MET A 227 15.25 4.86 16.69
N LYS A 228 14.31 5.23 17.56
CA LYS A 228 14.20 4.78 18.97
C LYS A 228 12.81 4.23 19.32
N ALA A 229 11.86 4.32 18.40
CA ALA A 229 10.45 4.10 18.72
C ALA A 229 10.15 2.62 18.96
N CYS A 230 10.83 1.69 18.28
CA CYS A 230 10.66 0.26 18.47
C CYS A 230 11.10 -0.22 19.88
N PRO A 231 10.44 -1.26 20.44
CA PRO A 231 10.77 -1.80 21.76
C PRO A 231 12.03 -2.67 21.77
N GLU A 232 12.56 -2.98 22.95
CA GLU A 232 13.74 -3.85 23.11
C GLU A 232 13.55 -5.23 22.43
N GLY A 233 14.55 -5.68 21.66
CA GLY A 233 14.46 -6.86 20.80
C GLY A 233 13.88 -6.57 19.40
N TRP A 234 13.58 -5.31 19.09
CA TRP A 234 13.06 -4.85 17.80
C TRP A 234 13.70 -3.52 17.39
N HIS A 235 13.82 -3.30 16.08
CA HIS A 235 14.44 -2.10 15.51
C HIS A 235 13.63 -1.52 14.34
N LEU A 236 13.97 -0.29 13.95
CA LEU A 236 13.52 0.32 12.70
C LEU A 236 14.29 -0.33 11.52
N PRO A 237 13.64 -1.08 10.62
CA PRO A 237 14.33 -1.89 9.62
C PRO A 237 15.15 -1.04 8.63
N GLY A 238 16.30 -1.57 8.24
CA GLY A 238 17.17 -0.97 7.24
C GLY A 238 16.71 -1.21 5.80
N LEU A 239 17.31 -0.47 4.87
CA LEU A 239 17.02 -0.56 3.44
C LEU A 239 17.24 -1.98 2.88
N LEU A 240 18.28 -2.68 3.36
CA LEU A 240 18.57 -4.06 2.95
C LEU A 240 17.52 -5.06 3.46
N GLU A 241 16.96 -4.82 4.65
CA GLU A 241 15.94 -5.69 5.23
C GLU A 241 14.58 -5.52 4.55
N TRP A 242 14.25 -4.29 4.16
CA TRP A 242 13.13 -4.04 3.25
C TRP A 242 13.35 -4.67 1.86
N ILE A 243 14.58 -4.64 1.32
CA ILE A 243 14.92 -5.31 0.06
C ILE A 243 14.76 -6.83 0.18
N ASP A 244 15.16 -7.45 1.28
CA ASP A 244 14.96 -8.89 1.53
C ASP A 244 13.46 -9.25 1.61
N LEU A 245 12.63 -8.44 2.28
CA LEU A 245 11.18 -8.62 2.29
C LEU A 245 10.58 -8.49 0.88
N ILE A 246 10.96 -7.44 0.14
CA ILE A 246 10.51 -7.17 -1.23
C ILE A 246 10.87 -8.33 -2.16
N ASN A 247 12.08 -8.89 -2.02
CA ASN A 247 12.51 -10.07 -2.78
C ASN A 247 11.70 -11.32 -2.39
N TYR A 248 11.50 -11.54 -1.08
CA TYR A 248 10.74 -12.70 -0.56
C TYR A 248 9.30 -12.76 -1.09
N VAL A 249 8.60 -11.62 -1.17
CA VAL A 249 7.22 -11.58 -1.70
C VAL A 249 7.12 -11.67 -3.23
N GLY A 250 8.25 -11.66 -3.96
CA GLY A 250 8.29 -11.87 -5.41
C GLY A 250 8.80 -10.68 -6.24
N GLY A 251 9.48 -9.71 -5.63
CA GLY A 251 10.25 -8.68 -6.33
C GLY A 251 9.55 -7.32 -6.47
N GLN A 252 10.37 -6.29 -6.67
CA GLN A 252 10.01 -4.89 -6.46
C GLN A 252 8.76 -4.41 -7.21
N GLU A 253 8.57 -4.82 -8.46
CA GLU A 253 7.49 -4.34 -9.34
C GLU A 253 6.07 -4.75 -8.91
N MET A 254 5.93 -5.82 -8.11
CA MET A 254 4.63 -6.33 -7.65
C MET A 254 4.55 -6.55 -6.13
N ALA A 255 5.66 -6.38 -5.40
CA ALA A 255 5.67 -6.44 -3.93
C ALA A 255 4.64 -5.49 -3.29
N GLY A 256 4.39 -4.32 -3.89
CA GLY A 256 3.41 -3.36 -3.39
C GLY A 256 1.97 -3.88 -3.48
N VAL A 257 1.60 -4.62 -4.53
CA VAL A 257 0.28 -5.29 -4.59
C VAL A 257 0.09 -6.27 -3.44
N LYS A 258 1.15 -7.02 -3.13
CA LYS A 258 1.14 -8.13 -2.17
C LYS A 258 1.28 -7.72 -0.70
N LEU A 259 1.86 -6.55 -0.45
CA LEU A 259 2.07 -5.99 0.89
C LEU A 259 1.02 -4.94 1.27
N LYS A 260 0.34 -4.32 0.29
CA LYS A 260 -0.80 -3.41 0.55
C LYS A 260 -1.98 -4.16 1.15
N SER A 261 -2.59 -3.57 2.19
CA SER A 261 -3.86 -4.01 2.75
C SER A 261 -4.95 -4.10 1.70
N LYS A 262 -5.88 -5.05 1.88
CA LYS A 262 -7.02 -5.22 0.96
C LYS A 262 -8.01 -4.05 1.00
N ALA A 263 -8.07 -3.32 2.12
CA ALA A 263 -8.97 -2.19 2.37
C ALA A 263 -8.24 -0.82 2.37
N TYR A 264 -8.99 0.26 2.63
CA TYR A 264 -8.60 1.69 2.69
C TYR A 264 -8.02 2.35 1.43
N TRP A 265 -7.27 1.65 0.58
CA TRP A 265 -6.69 2.23 -0.65
C TRP A 265 -7.78 2.74 -1.60
N TYR A 266 -7.68 4.00 -2.03
CA TYR A 266 -8.55 4.56 -3.08
C TYR A 266 -8.03 4.10 -4.44
N ILE A 267 -8.71 3.13 -5.06
CA ILE A 267 -8.31 2.56 -6.34
C ILE A 267 -9.33 2.97 -7.41
N GLN A 268 -8.86 3.70 -8.42
CA GLN A 268 -9.64 3.98 -9.63
C GLN A 268 -9.65 2.76 -10.55
N GLU A 269 -10.63 2.66 -11.44
CA GLU A 269 -10.90 1.41 -12.19
C GLU A 269 -9.75 1.03 -13.15
N GLU A 270 -9.04 2.03 -13.70
CA GLU A 270 -7.83 1.87 -14.52
C GLU A 270 -6.59 1.40 -13.74
N PHE A 271 -6.67 1.38 -12.41
CA PHE A 271 -5.63 0.90 -11.49
C PHE A 271 -6.06 -0.33 -10.69
N ALA A 272 -7.17 -0.99 -11.04
CA ALA A 272 -7.71 -2.15 -10.31
C ALA A 272 -6.70 -3.31 -10.16
N GLN A 273 -5.78 -3.47 -11.13
CA GLN A 273 -4.66 -4.43 -11.08
C GLN A 273 -3.60 -4.14 -9.99
N TYR A 274 -3.69 -2.99 -9.31
CA TYR A 274 -2.78 -2.56 -8.24
C TYR A 274 -3.48 -2.41 -6.88
N ALA A 275 -4.74 -2.84 -6.76
CA ALA A 275 -5.41 -3.01 -5.47
C ALA A 275 -4.66 -4.03 -4.60
N GLY A 276 -4.59 -3.79 -3.28
CA GLY A 276 -3.90 -4.70 -2.36
C GLY A 276 -4.53 -6.09 -2.31
N THR A 277 -3.72 -7.13 -2.48
CA THR A 277 -4.15 -8.53 -2.29
C THR A 277 -3.84 -9.05 -0.89
N ASP A 278 -2.83 -8.47 -0.25
CA ASP A 278 -2.34 -8.84 1.09
C ASP A 278 -2.03 -10.34 1.24
N ASP A 279 -1.31 -10.90 0.25
CA ASP A 279 -0.92 -12.31 0.12
C ASP A 279 -0.26 -12.91 1.38
N TYR A 280 0.28 -12.05 2.27
CA TYR A 280 1.09 -12.42 3.42
C TYR A 280 0.54 -11.88 4.76
N GLY A 281 -0.63 -11.24 4.77
CA GLY A 281 -1.24 -10.64 5.97
C GLY A 281 -0.45 -9.47 6.57
N PHE A 282 0.42 -8.85 5.76
CA PHE A 282 1.30 -7.74 6.16
C PHE A 282 0.55 -6.41 6.18
N SER A 283 -0.50 -6.22 5.39
CA SER A 283 -1.50 -5.18 5.63
C SER A 283 -0.96 -3.73 5.71
N ILE A 284 -0.15 -3.27 4.74
CA ILE A 284 0.24 -1.85 4.66
C ILE A 284 -1.00 -1.00 4.34
N LEU A 285 -1.42 -0.20 5.32
CA LEU A 285 -2.44 0.82 5.19
C LEU A 285 -1.92 2.08 4.49
N PRO A 286 -2.77 2.81 3.76
CA PRO A 286 -2.41 4.09 3.14
C PRO A 286 -2.55 5.27 4.10
N GLY A 287 -1.44 5.77 4.61
CA GLY A 287 -1.38 6.90 5.55
C GLY A 287 -0.93 8.23 4.94
N SER A 288 -1.47 9.33 5.47
CA SER A 288 -0.87 10.67 5.31
C SER A 288 0.52 10.70 5.97
N PHE A 289 1.44 11.53 5.46
CA PHE A 289 2.64 11.96 6.20
C PHE A 289 2.38 13.30 6.92
N MET A 290 3.19 13.63 7.92
CA MET A 290 3.21 14.94 8.59
C MET A 290 4.38 15.77 8.05
N SER A 291 4.19 17.04 7.70
CA SER A 291 5.26 17.93 7.25
C SER A 291 6.19 18.38 8.38
N GLU A 292 7.31 19.01 8.04
CA GLU A 292 8.17 19.73 9.00
C GLU A 292 7.35 20.63 9.93
N GLN A 293 6.35 21.33 9.38
CA GLN A 293 5.54 22.33 10.09
C GLN A 293 4.32 21.73 10.81
N GLY A 294 4.15 20.40 10.82
CA GLY A 294 3.04 19.72 11.50
C GLY A 294 1.70 19.75 10.72
N SER A 295 1.71 20.14 9.45
CA SER A 295 0.56 19.97 8.55
C SER A 295 0.55 18.56 7.94
N PHE A 296 -0.62 18.03 7.61
CA PHE A 296 -0.76 16.67 7.09
C PHE A 296 -0.91 16.68 5.55
N GLY A 297 -0.18 15.81 4.87
CA GLY A 297 -0.23 15.68 3.41
C GLY A 297 -1.53 15.05 2.93
N SER A 298 -2.14 15.61 1.87
CA SER A 298 -3.40 15.07 1.29
C SER A 298 -3.21 13.77 0.47
N THR A 299 -2.22 12.96 0.84
CA THR A 299 -1.95 11.62 0.27
C THR A 299 -2.63 10.48 1.03
N ALA A 300 -3.41 10.80 2.08
CA ALA A 300 -4.26 9.83 2.78
C ALA A 300 -5.08 9.00 1.78
N ARG A 301 -5.09 7.67 1.94
CA ARG A 301 -5.72 6.70 1.02
C ARG A 301 -5.13 6.59 -0.40
N LEU A 302 -4.17 7.44 -0.78
CA LEU A 302 -3.46 7.43 -2.07
C LEU A 302 -2.03 6.87 -1.97
N ALA A 303 -1.40 6.98 -0.81
CA ALA A 303 -0.04 6.49 -0.58
C ALA A 303 0.17 5.94 0.84
N ALA A 304 1.29 5.25 1.04
CA ALA A 304 1.87 4.93 2.35
C ALA A 304 3.36 5.28 2.32
N HIS A 305 3.87 5.79 3.46
CA HIS A 305 5.29 6.05 3.70
C HIS A 305 5.70 5.40 5.02
N LEU A 306 6.74 4.57 4.99
CA LEU A 306 7.32 3.95 6.19
C LEU A 306 8.82 4.26 6.28
N TRP A 307 9.29 4.69 7.43
CA TRP A 307 10.71 4.98 7.62
C TRP A 307 11.60 3.72 7.53
N THR A 308 12.82 3.89 7.03
CA THR A 308 13.93 2.96 7.28
C THR A 308 14.99 3.60 8.18
N SER A 309 15.81 2.78 8.83
CA SER A 309 16.98 3.26 9.59
C SER A 309 18.18 3.66 8.73
N THR A 310 18.08 3.55 7.39
CA THR A 310 19.20 3.81 6.49
C THR A 310 19.24 5.27 6.05
N GLU A 311 20.27 5.99 6.48
CA GLU A 311 20.55 7.37 6.08
C GLU A 311 20.82 7.47 4.56
N GLU A 312 20.44 8.60 3.94
CA GLU A 312 20.76 8.91 2.54
C GLU A 312 21.74 10.08 2.45
N THR A 313 21.47 11.16 3.20
CA THR A 313 22.37 12.30 3.39
C THR A 313 22.43 12.66 4.88
N ASP A 314 23.12 13.74 5.25
CA ASP A 314 23.06 14.35 6.59
C ASP A 314 21.65 14.80 7.03
N THR A 315 20.75 14.99 6.07
CA THR A 315 19.46 15.68 6.20
C THR A 315 18.27 14.83 5.74
N ARG A 316 18.53 13.76 4.97
CA ARG A 316 17.54 12.80 4.44
C ARG A 316 17.87 11.37 4.86
N SER A 317 16.84 10.56 4.96
CA SER A 317 16.93 9.11 5.19
C SER A 317 16.00 8.38 4.24
N ASN A 318 16.26 7.11 3.98
CA ASN A 318 15.45 6.34 3.05
C ASN A 318 14.08 6.00 3.66
N ASP A 319 13.00 6.19 2.91
CA ASP A 319 11.66 5.71 3.22
C ASP A 319 11.16 4.72 2.17
N VAL A 320 10.13 3.97 2.55
CA VAL A 320 9.46 2.96 1.75
C VAL A 320 8.12 3.53 1.31
N PHE A 321 8.05 3.89 0.03
CA PHE A 321 6.89 4.53 -0.57
C PHE A 321 6.07 3.52 -1.38
N LEU A 322 4.77 3.48 -1.12
CA LEU A 322 3.79 2.69 -1.87
C LEU A 322 2.68 3.60 -2.37
N MET A 323 2.36 3.51 -3.66
CA MET A 323 1.31 4.31 -4.29
C MET A 323 0.08 3.45 -4.62
N HIS A 324 -1.12 4.04 -4.55
CA HIS A 324 -2.38 3.36 -4.88
C HIS A 324 -2.38 2.83 -6.33
N SER A 325 -1.93 3.65 -7.28
CA SER A 325 -1.92 3.45 -8.72
C SER A 325 -0.71 2.66 -9.26
N MET A 326 0.10 2.04 -8.38
CA MET A 326 1.27 1.25 -8.76
C MET A 326 1.34 -0.07 -7.99
N GLY A 327 1.87 -1.11 -8.65
CA GLY A 327 2.18 -2.39 -7.99
C GLY A 327 3.55 -2.41 -7.29
N LYS A 328 4.38 -1.41 -7.58
CA LYS A 328 5.78 -1.32 -7.17
C LYS A 328 5.94 -0.77 -5.74
N VAL A 329 6.93 -1.30 -5.01
CA VAL A 329 7.49 -0.61 -3.82
C VAL A 329 8.64 0.30 -4.27
N VAL A 330 8.55 1.58 -3.96
CA VAL A 330 9.61 2.56 -4.20
C VAL A 330 10.45 2.70 -2.93
N LEU A 331 11.75 2.90 -3.10
CA LEU A 331 12.71 3.16 -2.04
C LEU A 331 13.41 4.46 -2.43
N GLU A 332 13.18 5.54 -1.68
CA GLU A 332 13.70 6.88 -1.98
C GLU A 332 14.03 7.65 -0.70
N GLY A 333 14.65 8.83 -0.83
CA GLY A 333 15.09 9.64 0.32
C GLY A 333 14.09 10.71 0.73
N SER A 334 13.67 10.73 1.99
CA SER A 334 12.80 11.79 2.54
C SER A 334 13.50 12.64 3.61
N PRO A 335 13.17 13.94 3.72
CA PRO A 335 13.70 14.83 4.77
C PRO A 335 13.39 14.31 6.18
N ARG A 336 14.39 14.23 7.05
CA ARG A 336 14.29 13.58 8.38
C ARG A 336 13.30 14.24 9.37
N ASP A 337 12.84 15.44 9.03
CA ASP A 337 11.93 16.27 9.81
C ASP A 337 10.44 16.03 9.52
N VAL A 338 10.09 15.31 8.45
CA VAL A 338 8.71 14.86 8.20
C VAL A 338 8.34 13.67 9.09
N GLY A 339 7.05 13.50 9.40
CA GLY A 339 6.52 12.35 10.12
C GLY A 339 6.02 11.26 9.19
N MET A 340 6.55 10.04 9.32
CA MET A 340 6.12 8.85 8.58
C MET A 340 5.82 7.68 9.52
N SER A 341 5.13 6.66 9.02
CA SER A 341 4.81 5.48 9.83
C SER A 341 6.08 4.68 10.16
N VAL A 342 6.05 3.95 11.28
CA VAL A 342 7.10 3.01 11.68
C VAL A 342 6.50 1.61 11.75
N ARG A 343 7.27 0.62 11.31
CA ARG A 343 6.94 -0.80 11.44
C ARG A 343 8.18 -1.56 11.85
N CYS A 344 8.13 -2.21 13.01
CA CYS A 344 9.32 -2.79 13.63
C CYS A 344 9.63 -4.18 13.08
N LEU A 345 10.92 -4.48 12.99
CA LEU A 345 11.48 -5.78 12.65
C LEU A 345 12.19 -6.34 13.89
N LYS A 346 12.01 -7.64 14.19
CA LYS A 346 12.68 -8.28 15.33
C LYS A 346 14.19 -8.37 15.07
N ASP A 347 14.98 -8.14 16.12
CA ASP A 347 16.42 -8.40 16.12
C ASP A 347 16.74 -9.87 15.76
N SER A 348 17.86 -10.05 15.05
CA SER A 348 18.42 -11.37 14.75
C SER A 348 19.13 -11.95 15.97
N ASP A 349 18.81 -13.21 16.29
CA ASP A 349 19.42 -13.99 17.38
C ASP A 349 20.83 -14.54 17.04
#